data_AF-A0A2R9UF28-F1
#
_entry.id   AF-A0A2R9UF28-F1
#
_cell.length_a   1.000
_cell.length_b   1.000
_cell.length_c   1.000
_cell.angle_alpha   90.00
_cell.angle_beta   90.00
_cell.angle_gamma   90.00
#
_symmetry.space_group_name_H-M   'P 1'
#
loop_
_entity.id
_entity.type
_entity.pdbx_description
1 polymer ?
#
loop_
_entity_poly.entity_id
_entity_poly.type
_entity_poly.pdbx_seq_one_letter_code
_entity_poly.pdbx_strand_id
1 'polypeptide(L)'
;MNDFTASNGFQIVDRPGGFHIIDDEGEDSLRDYSHLSDADMDALREFFRTEDDARLGRWRSTQYDYFVVYPDAIERDLCIVVNESGGKSHILTRDGRLVGSDHAGGLFFDVAAEYFDAHPEPKPWRDAEPGEGWLLTIDGHECAAVTLPDPNGVFGGVKFETAEHGLFGRHAAAITAGRRFWPEASA
;
A
#
# COMPACT_ATOMS: atom_id res chain seq x y z
N MET A 1 -5.92 -15.03 -13.04
CA MET A 1 -5.36 -14.25 -14.17
C MET A 1 -4.48 -13.20 -13.54
N ASN A 2 -3.24 -13.57 -13.23
CA ASN A 2 -2.23 -12.65 -12.72
C ASN A 2 -1.13 -12.63 -13.76
N ASP A 3 -1.16 -11.63 -14.64
CA ASP A 3 -0.03 -11.32 -15.48
C ASP A 3 0.99 -10.61 -14.57
N PHE A 4 2.03 -11.33 -14.17
CA PHE A 4 3.11 -10.80 -13.32
C PHE A 4 4.30 -10.43 -14.19
N THR A 5 4.90 -9.27 -13.97
CA THR A 5 6.14 -8.86 -14.65
C THR A 5 7.27 -8.86 -13.62
N ALA A 6 8.26 -9.72 -13.85
CA ALA A 6 9.46 -9.81 -13.03
C ALA A 6 10.38 -8.60 -13.27
N SER A 7 11.31 -8.38 -12.34
CA SER A 7 12.27 -7.27 -12.38
C SER A 7 13.18 -7.30 -13.62
N ASN A 8 13.39 -8.48 -14.20
CA ASN A 8 14.14 -8.69 -15.43
C ASN A 8 13.31 -8.47 -16.72
N GLY A 9 12.08 -7.97 -16.60
CA GLY A 9 11.16 -7.68 -17.72
C GLY A 9 10.30 -8.87 -18.14
N PHE A 10 10.56 -10.07 -17.64
CA PHE A 10 9.86 -11.27 -18.12
C PHE A 10 8.44 -11.32 -17.54
N GLN A 11 7.48 -11.66 -18.38
CA GLN A 11 6.09 -11.86 -17.96
C GLN A 11 5.82 -13.33 -17.64
N ILE A 12 5.23 -13.57 -16.48
CA ILE A 12 4.75 -14.89 -16.04
C ILE A 12 3.23 -14.91 -16.16
N VAL A 13 2.73 -15.83 -16.98
CA VAL A 13 1.30 -16.06 -17.19
C VAL A 13 0.93 -17.46 -16.72
N ASP A 14 0.14 -17.53 -15.65
CA ASP A 14 -0.43 -18.79 -15.16
C ASP A 14 -1.51 -19.30 -16.12
N ARG A 15 -1.33 -20.53 -16.64
CA ARG A 15 -2.25 -21.20 -17.57
C ARG A 15 -2.59 -22.61 -17.09
N PRO A 16 -3.74 -23.16 -17.51
CA PRO A 16 -4.04 -24.57 -17.26
C PRO A 16 -2.91 -25.48 -17.78
N GLY A 17 -2.24 -26.18 -16.87
CA GLY A 17 -1.15 -27.11 -17.20
C GLY A 17 0.27 -26.58 -16.98
N GLY A 18 0.47 -25.31 -16.62
CA GLY A 18 1.79 -24.77 -16.27
C GLY A 18 1.91 -23.25 -16.45
N PHE A 19 3.13 -22.75 -16.27
CA PHE A 19 3.45 -21.32 -16.42
C PHE A 19 4.01 -21.04 -17.81
N HIS A 20 3.56 -19.94 -18.41
CA HIS A 20 4.15 -19.40 -19.63
C HIS A 20 5.05 -18.22 -19.29
N ILE A 21 6.27 -18.20 -19.81
CA ILE A 21 7.29 -17.17 -19.56
C ILE A 21 7.55 -16.44 -20.88
N ILE A 22 7.29 -15.14 -20.90
CA ILE A 22 7.40 -14.30 -22.10
C ILE A 22 8.52 -13.28 -21.85
N ASP A 23 9.49 -13.18 -22.76
CA ASP A 23 10.54 -12.17 -22.72
C ASP A 23 10.19 -10.93 -23.57
N ASP A 24 11.02 -9.88 -23.45
CA ASP A 24 10.82 -8.60 -24.14
C ASP A 24 10.95 -8.70 -25.68
N GLU A 25 11.50 -9.78 -26.22
CA GLU A 25 11.64 -9.96 -27.67
C GLU A 25 10.30 -10.31 -28.35
N GLY A 26 9.24 -10.57 -27.58
CA GLY A 26 7.84 -10.58 -28.05
C GLY A 26 7.50 -11.64 -29.09
N GLU A 27 8.46 -12.48 -29.48
CA GLU A 27 8.23 -13.59 -30.38
C GLU A 27 8.14 -14.89 -29.61
N ASP A 28 7.30 -15.76 -30.15
CA ASP A 28 7.26 -17.22 -29.99
C ASP A 28 8.62 -17.81 -30.45
N SER A 29 9.71 -17.28 -29.89
CA SER A 29 11.06 -17.74 -30.02
C SER A 29 10.96 -19.21 -29.64
N LEU A 30 11.40 -20.06 -30.57
CA LEU A 30 11.46 -21.51 -30.43
C LEU A 30 12.43 -21.87 -29.31
N ARG A 31 12.15 -21.42 -28.08
CA ARG A 31 12.82 -21.82 -26.86
C ARG A 31 12.58 -23.30 -26.78
N ASP A 32 13.67 -24.04 -26.82
CA ASP A 32 13.66 -25.45 -26.53
C ASP A 32 13.16 -25.62 -25.08
N TYR A 33 11.85 -25.87 -24.92
CA TYR A 33 11.16 -26.02 -23.63
C TYR A 33 11.65 -27.23 -22.81
N SER A 34 12.72 -27.90 -23.24
CA SER A 34 13.39 -28.95 -22.46
C SER A 34 14.11 -28.41 -21.22
N HIS A 35 14.39 -27.11 -21.15
CA HIS A 35 15.07 -26.49 -20.02
C HIS A 35 14.59 -25.06 -19.75
N LEU A 36 14.75 -24.64 -18.49
CA LEU A 36 14.56 -23.26 -18.04
C LEU A 36 15.94 -22.62 -17.89
N SER A 37 16.10 -21.41 -18.41
CA SER A 37 17.31 -20.62 -18.19
C SER A 37 17.35 -20.09 -16.76
N ASP A 38 18.52 -19.60 -16.33
CA ASP A 38 18.64 -18.94 -15.02
C ASP A 38 17.71 -17.71 -14.93
N ALA A 39 17.56 -16.95 -16.02
CA ALA A 39 16.65 -15.80 -16.09
C ALA A 39 15.17 -16.20 -15.95
N ASP A 40 14.78 -17.35 -16.53
CA ASP A 40 13.44 -17.92 -16.35
C ASP A 40 13.21 -18.33 -14.90
N MET A 41 14.21 -18.97 -14.29
CA MET A 41 14.14 -19.39 -12.89
C MET A 41 14.07 -18.20 -11.94
N ASP A 42 14.78 -17.10 -12.22
CA ASP A 42 14.72 -15.89 -11.40
C ASP A 42 13.35 -15.22 -11.50
N ALA A 43 12.76 -15.12 -12.69
CA ALA A 43 11.41 -14.60 -12.87
C ALA A 43 10.35 -15.46 -12.15
N LEU A 44 10.47 -16.78 -12.22
CA LEU A 44 9.59 -17.70 -11.48
C LEU A 44 9.76 -17.58 -9.96
N ARG A 45 11.00 -17.44 -9.47
CA ARG A 45 11.26 -17.23 -8.04
C ARG A 45 10.64 -15.94 -7.53
N GLU A 46 10.71 -14.85 -8.30
CA GLU A 46 10.04 -13.58 -7.96
C GLU A 46 8.52 -13.72 -7.96
N PHE A 47 7.97 -14.41 -8.96
CA PHE A 47 6.54 -14.69 -9.04
C PHE A 47 6.03 -15.44 -7.80
N PHE A 48 6.65 -16.57 -7.46
CA PHE A 48 6.25 -17.36 -6.30
C PHE A 48 6.47 -16.62 -4.98
N ARG A 49 7.54 -15.82 -4.88
CA ARG A 49 7.78 -14.99 -3.70
C ARG A 49 6.67 -13.95 -3.53
N THR A 50 6.25 -13.31 -4.62
CA THR A 50 5.14 -12.35 -4.62
C THR A 50 3.82 -13.01 -4.24
N GLU A 51 3.56 -14.22 -4.75
CA GLU A 51 2.37 -15.00 -4.37
C GLU A 51 2.38 -15.36 -2.88
N ASP A 52 3.51 -15.81 -2.35
CA ASP A 52 3.67 -16.14 -0.94
C ASP A 52 3.53 -14.91 -0.04
N ASP A 53 4.10 -13.78 -0.44
CA ASP A 53 3.99 -12.52 0.29
C ASP A 53 2.53 -12.07 0.38
N ALA A 54 1.79 -12.14 -0.74
CA ALA A 54 0.36 -11.86 -0.78
C ALA A 54 -0.46 -12.85 0.07
N ARG A 55 -0.16 -14.16 -0.03
CA ARG A 55 -0.84 -15.22 0.74
C ARG A 55 -0.63 -15.06 2.25
N LEU A 56 0.55 -14.61 2.67
CA LEU A 56 0.88 -14.37 4.08
C LEU A 56 0.48 -12.97 4.57
N GLY A 57 -0.02 -12.11 3.68
CA GLY A 57 -0.39 -10.73 4.03
C GLY A 57 0.80 -9.88 4.47
N ARG A 58 2.00 -10.17 3.97
CA ARG A 58 3.22 -9.44 4.27
C ARG A 58 3.65 -8.59 3.07
N TRP A 59 4.30 -7.49 3.35
CA TRP A 59 4.92 -6.64 2.35
C TRP A 59 6.44 -6.82 2.37
N ARG A 60 7.10 -6.82 1.21
CA ARG A 60 8.56 -6.98 1.10
C ARG A 60 9.20 -5.67 0.70
N SER A 61 10.31 -5.32 1.35
CA SER A 61 11.10 -4.14 1.00
C SER A 61 11.67 -4.26 -0.42
N THR A 62 11.58 -3.18 -1.19
CA THR A 62 12.17 -3.08 -2.53
C THR A 62 13.66 -2.79 -2.48
N GLN A 63 14.14 -2.22 -1.37
CA GLN A 63 15.57 -1.92 -1.15
C GLN A 63 16.32 -3.08 -0.52
N TYR A 64 15.65 -3.85 0.35
CA TYR A 64 16.26 -4.93 1.12
C TYR A 64 15.38 -6.19 1.05
N ASP A 65 15.63 -7.05 0.06
CA ASP A 65 14.76 -8.18 -0.30
C ASP A 65 14.60 -9.26 0.80
N TYR A 66 15.46 -9.25 1.81
CA TYR A 66 15.41 -10.13 2.99
C TYR A 66 14.64 -9.52 4.17
N PHE A 67 14.06 -8.34 4.01
CA PHE A 67 13.15 -7.74 4.98
C PHE A 67 11.70 -7.84 4.52
N VAL A 68 10.85 -8.26 5.44
CA VAL A 68 9.39 -8.28 5.28
C VAL A 68 8.71 -7.53 6.40
N VAL A 69 7.56 -6.96 6.10
CA VAL A 69 6.75 -6.17 7.01
C VAL A 69 5.38 -6.82 7.13
N TYR A 70 4.97 -7.10 8.35
CA TYR A 70 3.60 -7.47 8.67
C TYR A 70 2.86 -6.23 9.18
N PRO A 71 1.81 -5.76 8.48
CA PRO A 71 0.94 -4.73 9.04
C PRO A 71 0.28 -5.23 10.32
N ASP A 72 0.20 -4.40 11.35
CA ASP A 72 -0.69 -4.69 12.45
C ASP A 72 -2.13 -4.44 12.01
N ALA A 73 -2.97 -5.46 12.13
CA ALA A 73 -4.36 -5.41 11.68
C ALA A 73 -5.27 -4.58 12.61
N ILE A 74 -4.81 -4.31 13.84
CA ILE A 74 -5.57 -3.62 14.90
C ILE A 74 -5.10 -2.17 15.00
N GLU A 75 -3.79 -1.93 15.04
CA GLU A 75 -3.16 -0.62 15.15
C GLU A 75 -2.49 -0.25 13.82
N ARG A 76 -3.20 0.49 12.95
CA ARG A 76 -2.73 0.86 11.60
C ARG A 76 -1.44 1.70 11.56
N ASP A 77 -1.04 2.24 12.71
CA ASP A 77 0.21 2.97 12.92
C ASP A 77 1.38 2.07 13.33
N LEU A 78 1.16 0.77 13.49
CA LEU A 78 2.18 -0.21 13.82
C LEU A 78 2.45 -1.17 12.66
N CYS A 79 3.71 -1.57 12.56
CA CYS A 79 4.14 -2.65 11.70
C CYS A 79 5.19 -3.52 12.39
N ILE A 80 5.28 -4.79 12.01
CA ILE A 80 6.32 -5.71 12.46
C ILE A 80 7.29 -5.90 11.31
N VAL A 81 8.50 -5.36 11.46
CA VAL A 81 9.57 -5.53 10.48
C VAL A 81 10.41 -6.74 10.86
N VAL A 82 10.57 -7.69 9.95
CA VAL A 82 11.27 -8.96 10.14
C VAL A 82 12.42 -9.06 9.15
N ASN A 83 13.62 -9.35 9.65
CA ASN A 83 14.76 -9.77 8.85
C ASN A 83 14.74 -11.30 8.71
N GLU A 84 14.42 -11.80 7.51
CA GLU A 84 14.31 -13.23 7.23
C GLU A 84 15.67 -13.95 7.26
N SER A 85 16.78 -13.26 7.01
CA SER A 85 18.12 -13.87 7.06
C SER A 85 18.59 -14.19 8.47
N GLY A 86 18.20 -13.38 9.45
CA GLY A 86 18.65 -13.49 10.84
C GLY A 86 17.56 -13.84 11.85
N GLY A 87 16.29 -13.88 11.42
CA GLY A 87 15.13 -14.13 12.28
C GLY A 87 14.82 -13.03 13.29
N LYS A 88 15.46 -11.86 13.19
CA LYS A 88 15.21 -10.73 14.09
C LYS A 88 13.97 -9.96 13.63
N SER A 89 13.13 -9.55 14.58
CA SER A 89 11.97 -8.71 14.33
C SER A 89 11.87 -7.56 15.32
N HIS A 90 11.27 -6.45 14.85
CA HIS A 90 11.00 -5.28 15.66
C HIS A 90 9.60 -4.74 15.32
N ILE A 91 8.90 -4.27 16.35
CA ILE A 91 7.61 -3.59 16.21
C ILE A 91 7.89 -2.09 16.15
N LEU A 92 7.53 -1.48 15.04
CA LEU A 92 7.82 -0.08 14.74
C LEU A 92 6.53 0.68 14.46
N THR A 93 6.47 1.88 15.03
CA THR A 93 5.42 2.85 14.76
C THR A 93 5.75 3.68 13.52
N ARG A 94 4.72 4.30 12.93
CA ARG A 94 4.86 5.28 11.85
C ARG A 94 5.73 6.48 12.21
N ASP A 95 5.74 6.90 13.47
CA ASP A 95 6.61 7.99 13.96
C ASP A 95 8.07 7.55 14.23
N GLY A 96 8.44 6.34 13.80
CA GLY A 96 9.80 5.83 13.89
C GLY A 96 10.21 5.47 15.32
N ARG A 97 9.26 5.03 16.16
CA ARG A 97 9.52 4.57 17.52
C ARG A 97 9.47 3.05 17.59
N LEU A 98 10.32 2.53 18.47
CA LEU A 98 10.39 1.11 18.78
C LEU A 98 9.45 0.79 19.95
N VAL A 99 8.61 -0.22 19.77
CA VAL A 99 7.72 -0.71 20.84
C VAL A 99 8.38 -1.88 21.57
N GLY A 100 8.51 -1.78 22.89
CA GLY A 100 8.90 -2.90 23.76
C GLY A 100 10.38 -3.32 23.72
N SER A 101 11.25 -2.61 23.01
CA SER A 101 12.70 -2.84 22.99
C SER A 101 13.43 -1.49 22.97
N ASP A 102 14.67 -1.47 23.48
CA ASP A 102 15.49 -0.26 23.57
C ASP A 102 16.46 -0.10 22.39
N HIS A 103 16.57 -1.09 21.50
CA HIS A 103 17.46 -1.03 20.33
C HIS A 103 16.89 -1.79 19.13
N ALA A 104 16.80 -1.09 17.99
CA ALA A 104 16.68 -1.65 16.66
C ALA A 104 17.82 -1.11 15.80
N GLY A 105 18.34 -1.92 14.89
CA GLY A 105 19.34 -1.44 13.91
C GLY A 105 18.72 -0.45 12.92
N GLY A 106 19.51 0.50 12.41
CA GLY A 106 19.03 1.56 11.49
C GLY A 106 18.18 1.05 10.32
N LEU A 107 18.56 -0.09 9.73
CA LEU A 107 17.85 -0.71 8.61
C LEU A 107 16.38 -1.05 8.90
N PHE A 108 16.02 -1.36 10.16
CA PHE A 108 14.62 -1.63 10.50
C PHE A 108 13.77 -0.36 10.39
N PHE A 109 14.31 0.80 10.77
CA PHE A 109 13.63 2.08 10.63
C PHE A 109 13.51 2.48 9.16
N ASP A 110 14.55 2.25 8.36
CA ASP A 110 14.53 2.53 6.92
C ASP A 110 13.44 1.70 6.21
N VAL A 111 13.35 0.41 6.52
CA VAL A 111 12.31 -0.48 5.96
C VAL A 111 10.90 -0.10 6.43
N ALA A 112 10.73 0.28 7.69
CA ALA A 112 9.44 0.75 8.19
C ALA A 112 9.00 2.04 7.48
N ALA A 113 9.92 2.99 7.28
CA ALA A 113 9.65 4.21 6.53
C ALA A 113 9.25 3.89 5.08
N GLU A 114 10.01 3.02 4.40
CA GLU A 114 9.68 2.55 3.05
C GLU A 114 8.28 1.92 2.98
N TYR A 115 7.93 1.08 3.96
CA TYR A 115 6.60 0.49 4.06
C TYR A 115 5.50 1.56 4.21
N PHE A 116 5.69 2.53 5.10
CA PHE A 116 4.70 3.57 5.37
C PHE A 116 4.56 4.58 4.23
N ASP A 117 5.61 4.81 3.46
CA ASP A 117 5.57 5.60 2.21
C ASP A 117 4.80 4.86 1.11
N ALA A 118 4.97 3.54 1.01
CA ALA A 118 4.19 2.69 0.09
C ALA A 118 2.72 2.51 0.53
N HIS A 119 2.44 2.68 1.83
CA HIS A 119 1.10 2.52 2.43
C HIS A 119 0.70 3.78 3.23
N PRO A 120 0.43 4.91 2.53
CA PRO A 120 -0.08 6.10 3.19
C PRO A 120 -1.41 5.77 3.88
N GLU A 121 -1.59 6.26 5.11
CA GLU A 121 -2.83 6.02 5.85
C GLU A 121 -4.05 6.46 5.03
N PRO A 122 -5.18 5.74 5.16
CA PRO A 122 -6.46 6.31 4.79
C PRO A 122 -6.63 7.63 5.53
N LYS A 123 -6.60 8.74 4.78
CA LYS A 123 -6.92 10.08 5.29
C LYS A 123 -8.16 9.98 6.20
N PRO A 124 -8.20 10.59 7.39
CA PRO A 124 -9.27 10.34 8.38
C PRO A 124 -10.67 10.63 7.86
N TRP A 125 -10.80 11.51 6.86
CA TRP A 125 -12.05 11.83 6.16
C TRP A 125 -12.43 10.85 5.04
N ARG A 126 -11.68 9.76 4.82
CA ARG A 126 -11.99 8.75 3.80
C ARG A 126 -13.32 8.06 4.07
N ASP A 127 -13.56 7.74 5.33
CA ASP A 127 -14.76 7.04 5.77
C ASP A 127 -15.84 8.02 6.27
N ALA A 128 -15.76 9.30 5.85
CA ALA A 128 -16.73 10.30 6.23
C ALA A 128 -18.15 9.93 5.76
N GLU A 129 -19.10 10.06 6.68
CA GLU A 129 -20.51 9.77 6.46
C GLU A 129 -21.29 11.04 6.09
N PRO A 130 -22.34 10.93 5.27
CA PRO A 130 -23.24 12.06 4.99
C PRO A 130 -23.76 12.71 6.29
N GLY A 131 -23.66 14.04 6.38
CA GLY A 131 -24.09 14.84 7.53
C GLY A 131 -22.98 15.18 8.53
N GLU A 132 -21.77 14.65 8.36
CA GLU A 132 -20.63 15.02 9.19
C GLU A 132 -20.06 16.40 8.83
N GLY A 133 -19.55 17.11 9.83
CA GLY A 133 -18.84 18.37 9.67
C GLY A 133 -17.33 18.19 9.88
N TRP A 134 -16.55 18.65 8.92
CA TRP A 134 -15.10 18.48 8.87
C TRP A 134 -14.40 19.82 8.71
N LEU A 135 -13.30 20.01 9.43
CA LEU A 135 -12.38 21.11 9.21
C LEU A 135 -11.23 20.56 8.38
N LEU A 136 -11.20 20.89 7.09
CA LEU A 136 -10.26 20.36 6.10
C LEU A 136 -9.23 21.41 5.72
N THR A 137 -7.99 21.00 5.48
CA THR A 137 -6.98 21.84 4.83
C THR A 137 -6.99 21.55 3.34
N ILE A 138 -7.42 22.52 2.53
CA ILE A 138 -7.53 22.42 1.07
C ILE A 138 -6.60 23.47 0.44
N ASP A 139 -5.66 23.03 -0.39
CA ASP A 139 -4.65 23.90 -1.03
C ASP A 139 -3.92 24.83 -0.02
N GLY A 140 -3.72 24.35 1.20
CA GLY A 140 -3.06 25.08 2.30
C GLY A 140 -3.98 25.98 3.13
N HIS A 141 -5.28 26.05 2.81
CA HIS A 141 -6.27 26.85 3.53
C HIS A 141 -7.18 25.97 4.39
N GLU A 142 -7.42 26.37 5.63
CA GLU A 142 -8.37 25.67 6.51
C GLU A 142 -9.81 26.09 6.19
N CYS A 143 -10.67 25.12 5.90
CA CYS A 143 -12.04 25.33 5.47
C CYS A 143 -12.99 24.41 6.23
N ALA A 144 -14.15 24.95 6.62
CA ALA A 144 -15.26 24.14 7.07
C ALA A 144 -15.93 23.46 5.87
N ALA A 145 -16.12 22.16 5.98
CA ALA A 145 -16.75 21.31 4.99
C ALA A 145 -17.89 20.52 5.63
N VAL A 146 -18.97 20.32 4.87
CA VAL A 146 -20.03 19.35 5.22
C VAL A 146 -19.99 18.19 4.25
N THR A 147 -20.10 16.99 4.79
CA THR A 147 -20.17 15.76 4.02
C THR A 147 -21.59 15.56 3.50
N LEU A 148 -21.76 15.42 2.18
CA LEU A 148 -23.06 15.26 1.52
C LEU A 148 -23.12 13.98 0.69
N PRO A 149 -24.31 13.37 0.54
CA PRO A 149 -24.48 12.26 -0.37
C PRO A 149 -24.23 12.72 -1.80
N ASP A 150 -23.59 11.87 -2.60
CA ASP A 150 -23.41 12.08 -4.02
C ASP A 150 -24.21 11.04 -4.82
N PRO A 151 -25.52 11.27 -5.04
CA PRO A 151 -26.41 10.27 -5.63
C PRO A 151 -26.06 9.91 -7.08
N ASN A 152 -25.27 10.75 -7.76
CA ASN A 152 -24.84 10.52 -9.13
C ASN A 152 -23.48 9.79 -9.21
N GLY A 153 -22.80 9.57 -8.08
CA GLY A 153 -21.55 8.81 -7.99
C GLY A 153 -20.31 9.49 -8.59
N VAL A 154 -20.41 10.74 -9.01
CA VAL A 154 -19.31 11.55 -9.60
C VAL A 154 -18.09 11.63 -8.67
N PHE A 155 -18.31 11.62 -7.36
CA PHE A 155 -17.30 11.75 -6.30
C PHE A 155 -17.11 10.45 -5.49
N GLY A 156 -17.64 9.32 -5.97
CA GLY A 156 -17.53 8.05 -5.26
C GLY A 156 -18.50 7.94 -4.07
N GLY A 157 -19.72 8.44 -4.23
CA GLY A 157 -20.85 8.24 -3.31
C GLY A 157 -20.99 9.28 -2.20
N VAL A 158 -19.94 10.04 -1.88
CA VAL A 158 -19.95 11.13 -0.91
C VAL A 158 -19.05 12.27 -1.40
N LYS A 159 -19.44 13.51 -1.13
CA LYS A 159 -18.66 14.72 -1.45
C LYS A 159 -18.60 15.67 -0.26
N PHE A 160 -17.53 16.45 -0.21
CA PHE A 160 -17.38 17.58 0.70
C PHE A 160 -17.86 18.84 0.01
N GLU A 161 -18.79 19.56 0.63
CA GLU A 161 -19.17 20.91 0.22
C GLU A 161 -18.54 21.92 1.16
N THR A 162 -17.80 22.86 0.59
CA THR A 162 -17.21 24.00 1.29
C THR A 162 -17.84 25.28 0.77
N ALA A 163 -18.03 26.27 1.64
CA ALA A 163 -18.59 27.56 1.25
C ALA A 163 -17.67 28.35 0.29
N GLU A 164 -16.35 28.15 0.42
CA GLU A 164 -15.34 28.99 -0.24
C GLU A 164 -14.70 28.33 -1.46
N HIS A 165 -14.58 27.00 -1.47
CA HIS A 165 -13.77 26.26 -2.46
C HIS A 165 -14.62 25.29 -3.31
N GLY A 166 -15.94 25.21 -3.07
CA GLY A 166 -16.85 24.37 -3.84
C GLY A 166 -16.88 22.91 -3.37
N LEU A 167 -17.02 21.99 -4.34
CA LEU A 167 -17.24 20.56 -4.11
C LEU A 167 -15.97 19.73 -4.31
N PHE A 168 -15.67 18.85 -3.36
CA PHE A 168 -14.52 17.95 -3.42
C PHE A 168 -14.92 16.50 -3.17
N GLY A 169 -14.32 15.58 -3.92
CA GLY A 169 -14.42 14.16 -3.59
C GLY A 169 -13.52 13.82 -2.41
N ARG A 170 -13.87 12.76 -1.66
CA ARG A 170 -13.07 12.28 -0.52
C ARG A 170 -11.63 11.88 -0.86
N HIS A 171 -11.38 11.60 -2.14
CA HIS A 171 -10.06 11.25 -2.68
C HIS A 171 -9.30 12.45 -3.27
N ALA A 172 -9.84 13.67 -3.17
CA ALA A 172 -9.21 14.85 -3.74
C ALA A 172 -7.79 15.03 -3.15
N ALA A 173 -6.80 15.15 -4.04
CA ALA A 173 -5.40 15.39 -3.66
C ALA A 173 -5.22 16.75 -2.97
N ALA A 174 -6.05 17.73 -3.32
CA ALA A 174 -6.06 19.08 -2.73
C ALA A 174 -6.33 19.08 -1.21
N ILE A 175 -7.03 18.07 -0.68
CA ILE A 175 -7.27 17.95 0.77
C ILE A 175 -6.04 17.29 1.41
N THR A 176 -5.30 18.01 2.24
CA THR A 176 -4.02 17.55 2.82
C THR A 176 -4.09 17.22 4.30
N ALA A 177 -5.04 17.82 5.04
CA ALA A 177 -5.33 17.51 6.43
C ALA A 177 -6.83 17.65 6.71
N GLY A 178 -7.30 17.10 7.83
CA GLY A 178 -8.71 17.13 8.14
C GLY A 178 -9.03 16.55 9.51
N ARG A 179 -9.92 17.22 10.24
CA ARG A 179 -10.50 16.72 11.50
C ARG A 179 -12.01 16.86 11.50
N ARG A 180 -12.70 15.85 12.01
CA ARG A 180 -14.15 15.92 12.23
C ARG A 180 -14.43 16.82 13.44
N PHE A 181 -15.32 17.79 13.29
CA PHE A 181 -15.81 18.61 14.41
C PHE A 181 -17.30 18.39 14.69
N TRP A 182 -18.02 17.72 13.78
CA TRP A 182 -19.43 17.37 13.96
C TRP A 182 -19.74 15.96 13.42
N PRO A 183 -20.54 15.15 14.14
CA PRO A 183 -21.13 15.42 15.45
C PRO A 183 -20.05 15.55 16.53
N GLU A 184 -20.33 16.37 17.56
CA GLU A 184 -19.44 16.45 18.73
C GLU A 184 -19.34 15.05 19.36
N ALA A 185 -18.13 14.57 19.59
CA ALA A 185 -17.94 13.30 20.29
C ALA A 185 -18.56 13.43 21.69
N SER A 186 -19.52 12.56 22.02
CA SER A 186 -20.12 12.52 23.36
C SER A 186 -19.02 12.37 24.40
N ALA A 187 -18.90 13.37 25.29
CA ALA A 187 -17.96 13.39 26.41
C ALA A 187 -18.25 12.31 27.46
#